data_AF-A0A3D5HEA3-F1
#
_entry.id   AF-A0A3D5HEA3-F1
#
_cell.length_a   1.000
_cell.length_b   1.000
_cell.length_c   1.000
_cell.angle_alpha   90.00
_cell.angle_beta   90.00
_cell.angle_gamma   90.00
#
_symmetry.space_group_name_H-M   'P 1'
#
loop_
_entity.id
_entity.type
_entity.pdbx_description
1 polymer ?
#
loop_
_entity_poly.entity_id
_entity_poly.type
_entity_poly.pdbx_seq_one_letter_code
_entity_poly.pdbx_strand_id
1 'polypeptide(L)'
;GSPMKVGVGIADVMCGMYAAVSILAAVRHRNQSGNSAAGGNGQHIDLSLLDSQAAWLINSGLNYLTSGDNQQRLGNAHPNLVPYQVFQTSDSFFVLTVGNEIQFRKFCEFAGAPELPEDPRFKTNTDRVKNRKI
;
A
#
# COMPACT_ATOMS: atom_id res chain seq x y z
N GLY A 1 5.86 -19.81 1.97
CA GLY A 1 7.24 -19.64 2.47
C GLY A 1 7.24 -19.07 3.88
N SER A 2 8.39 -19.01 4.52
CA SER A 2 8.60 -18.42 5.85
C SER A 2 8.44 -16.88 5.84
N PRO A 3 8.26 -16.21 7.00
CA PRO A 3 8.35 -14.75 7.08
C PRO A 3 9.68 -14.24 6.53
N MET A 4 9.65 -13.13 5.80
CA MET A 4 10.82 -12.53 5.15
C MET A 4 10.99 -11.09 5.61
N LYS A 5 12.23 -10.69 5.88
CA LYS A 5 12.55 -9.27 6.12
C LYS A 5 12.48 -8.49 4.80
N VAL A 6 12.19 -7.19 4.90
CA VAL A 6 12.40 -6.26 3.77
C VAL A 6 13.91 -6.11 3.54
N GLY A 7 14.32 -5.90 2.28
CA GLY A 7 15.72 -5.81 1.88
C GLY A 7 16.49 -4.62 2.46
N VAL A 8 15.80 -3.69 3.11
CA VAL A 8 16.34 -2.50 3.78
C VAL A 8 15.76 -2.38 5.20
N GLY A 9 16.39 -1.56 6.04
CA GLY A 9 15.87 -1.20 7.38
C GLY A 9 14.63 -0.33 7.29
N ILE A 10 13.52 -0.89 6.82
CA ILE A 10 12.29 -0.14 6.49
C ILE A 10 11.67 0.53 7.73
N ALA A 11 11.83 -0.10 8.90
CA ALA A 11 11.40 0.48 10.18
C ALA A 11 12.15 1.78 10.48
N ASP A 12 13.48 1.78 10.32
CA ASP A 12 14.33 2.94 10.57
C ASP A 12 14.04 4.05 9.56
N VAL A 13 13.94 3.70 8.27
CA VAL A 13 13.66 4.66 7.19
C VAL A 13 12.33 5.37 7.45
N MET A 14 11.28 4.63 7.80
CA MET A 14 9.97 5.24 7.98
C MET A 14 9.80 5.97 9.30
N CYS A 15 10.42 5.51 10.38
CA CYS A 15 10.51 6.28 11.62
C CYS A 15 11.27 7.60 11.38
N GLY A 16 12.36 7.57 10.61
CA GLY A 16 13.07 8.77 10.19
C GLY A 16 12.21 9.75 9.37
N MET A 17 11.35 9.23 8.48
CA MET A 17 10.39 10.08 7.76
C MET A 17 9.34 10.70 8.69
N TYR A 18 8.81 9.95 9.68
CA TYR A 18 7.93 10.52 10.70
C TYR A 18 8.64 11.57 11.57
N ALA A 19 9.92 11.37 11.87
CA ALA A 19 10.75 12.36 12.57
C ALA A 19 10.89 13.64 11.76
N ALA A 20 11.25 13.53 10.47
CA ALA A 20 11.37 14.68 9.59
C ALA A 20 10.07 15.49 9.50
N VAL A 21 8.94 14.82 9.27
CA VAL A 21 7.62 15.49 9.19
C VAL A 21 7.24 16.13 10.53
N SER A 22 7.45 15.44 11.66
CA SER A 22 7.14 15.96 12.99
C SER A 22 7.99 17.19 13.35
N ILE A 23 9.28 17.18 13.01
CA ILE A 23 10.18 18.32 13.22
C ILE A 23 9.75 19.51 12.36
N LEU A 24 9.41 19.28 11.08
CA LEU A 24 8.90 20.34 10.21
C LEU A 24 7.59 20.94 10.74
N ALA A 25 6.69 20.10 11.26
CA ALA A 25 5.47 20.55 11.91
C ALA A 25 5.76 21.39 13.16
N ALA A 26 6.70 20.98 14.01
CA ALA A 26 7.11 21.73 15.20
C ALA A 26 7.76 23.07 14.86
N VAL A 27 8.61 23.12 13.83
CA VAL A 27 9.19 24.38 13.32
C VAL A 27 8.11 25.31 12.77
N ARG A 28 7.13 24.77 12.03
CA ARG A 28 5.99 25.54 11.54
C ARG A 28 5.16 26.11 12.69
N HIS A 29 4.85 25.28 13.69
CA HIS A 29 4.13 25.71 14.89
C HIS A 29 4.87 26.85 15.60
N ARG A 30 6.18 26.71 15.83
CA ARG A 30 7.02 27.78 16.41
C ARG A 30 6.90 29.09 15.62
N ASN A 31 6.99 29.03 14.29
CA ASN A 31 6.96 30.21 13.43
C ASN A 31 5.57 30.87 13.40
N GLN A 32 4.48 30.10 13.40
CA GLN A 32 3.10 30.63 13.42
C GLN A 32 2.77 31.31 14.75
N SER A 33 3.21 30.71 15.85
CA SER A 33 2.97 31.22 17.20
C SER A 33 3.92 32.36 17.58
N GLY A 34 4.92 32.69 16.74
CA GLY A 34 5.79 33.87 16.91
C GLY A 34 5.08 35.23 16.73
N ASN A 35 3.83 35.23 16.26
CA ASN A 35 3.00 36.43 16.12
C ASN A 35 2.01 36.64 17.28
N SER A 36 1.99 35.76 18.28
CA SER A 36 1.23 35.95 19.52
C SER A 36 2.18 36.33 20.65
N ALA A 37 1.69 37.06 21.66
CA ALA A 37 2.50 37.48 22.82
C ALA A 37 3.05 36.29 23.66
N ALA A 38 2.62 35.07 23.35
CA ALA A 38 3.18 33.82 23.85
C ALA A 38 3.90 33.12 22.69
N GLY A 39 5.12 33.56 22.36
CA GLY A 39 5.94 32.98 21.29
C GLY A 39 5.95 31.45 21.31
N GLY A 40 5.87 30.82 20.14
CA GLY A 40 5.74 29.36 20.05
C GLY A 40 6.86 28.61 20.76
N ASN A 41 6.51 27.79 21.76
CA ASN A 41 7.47 26.98 22.48
C ASN A 41 7.96 25.78 21.64
N GLY A 42 9.17 25.31 21.96
CA GLY A 42 9.67 24.02 21.48
C GLY A 42 8.76 22.86 21.92
N GLN A 43 8.87 21.72 21.24
CA GLN A 43 8.04 20.54 21.50
C GLN A 43 8.94 19.30 21.64
N HIS A 44 8.56 18.40 22.54
CA HIS A 44 9.13 17.06 22.59
C HIS A 44 8.42 16.17 21.58
N ILE A 45 9.18 15.46 20.75
CA ILE A 45 8.68 14.53 19.74
C ILE A 45 9.09 13.14 20.18
N ASP A 46 8.12 12.32 20.59
CA ASP A 46 8.31 10.91 20.93
C ASP A 46 7.96 10.04 19.72
N LEU A 47 8.86 9.15 19.34
CA LEU A 47 8.74 8.32 18.14
C LEU A 47 9.18 6.89 18.43
N SER A 48 8.43 5.96 17.86
CA SER A 48 8.61 4.52 18.04
C SER A 48 8.76 3.85 16.67
N LEU A 49 9.76 2.97 16.55
CA LEU A 49 9.91 2.10 15.39
C LEU A 49 8.69 1.19 15.22
N LEU A 50 8.11 0.74 16.33
CA LEU A 50 6.91 -0.10 16.34
C LEU A 50 5.69 0.67 15.80
N ASP A 51 5.48 1.89 16.27
CA ASP A 51 4.34 2.73 15.88
C ASP A 51 4.41 3.06 14.39
N SER A 52 5.62 3.37 13.91
CA SER A 52 5.91 3.61 12.50
C SER A 52 5.58 2.40 11.62
N GLN A 53 5.92 1.19 12.08
CA GLN A 53 5.61 -0.06 11.36
C GLN A 53 4.11 -0.40 11.43
N ALA A 54 3.46 -0.19 12.58
CA ALA A 54 2.03 -0.40 12.73
C ALA A 54 1.22 0.51 11.79
N ALA A 55 1.60 1.79 11.70
CA ALA A 55 0.98 2.73 10.75
C ALA A 55 1.17 2.31 9.28
N TRP A 56 2.29 1.65 8.97
CA TRP A 56 2.63 1.15 7.63
C TRP A 56 1.94 -0.16 7.22
N LEU A 57 1.12 -0.75 8.09
CA LEU A 57 0.30 -1.91 7.71
C LEU A 57 -0.75 -1.56 6.64
N ILE A 58 -1.22 -0.30 6.58
CA ILE A 58 -2.14 0.27 5.59
C ILE A 58 -3.28 -0.70 5.24
N ASN A 59 -3.23 -1.35 4.08
CA ASN A 59 -4.27 -2.27 3.61
C ASN A 59 -4.35 -3.53 4.47
N SER A 60 -3.22 -4.07 4.91
CA SER A 60 -3.17 -5.27 5.75
C SER A 60 -3.76 -5.01 7.12
N GLY A 61 -3.50 -3.83 7.68
CA GLY A 61 -4.07 -3.39 8.96
C GLY A 61 -5.57 -3.16 8.85
N LEU A 62 -6.02 -2.45 7.81
CA LEU A 62 -7.45 -2.24 7.56
C LEU A 62 -8.20 -3.55 7.32
N ASN A 63 -7.64 -4.46 6.51
CA ASN A 63 -8.22 -5.76 6.24
C ASN A 63 -8.43 -6.55 7.55
N TYR A 64 -7.43 -6.59 8.44
CA TYR A 64 -7.57 -7.24 9.75
C TYR A 64 -8.63 -6.55 10.62
N LEU A 65 -8.59 -5.21 10.74
CA LEU A 65 -9.53 -4.46 11.58
C LEU A 65 -11.00 -4.59 11.14
N THR A 66 -11.23 -4.86 9.85
CA THR A 66 -12.60 -4.97 9.28
C THR A 66 -13.12 -6.39 9.19
N SER A 67 -12.24 -7.40 9.13
CA SER A 67 -12.63 -8.81 8.98
C SER A 67 -12.38 -9.66 10.23
N GLY A 68 -11.43 -9.27 11.08
CA GLY A 68 -10.88 -10.11 12.15
C GLY A 68 -9.85 -11.15 11.65
N ASP A 69 -9.65 -11.25 10.34
CA ASP A 69 -8.80 -12.27 9.73
C ASP A 69 -7.41 -11.73 9.40
N ASN A 70 -6.38 -12.51 9.76
CA ASN A 70 -5.00 -12.17 9.42
C ASN A 70 -4.75 -12.37 7.92
N GLN A 71 -4.26 -11.30 7.26
CA GLN A 71 -3.92 -11.34 5.85
C GLN A 71 -2.79 -12.35 5.59
N GLN A 72 -3.03 -13.26 4.64
CA GLN A 72 -2.04 -14.25 4.23
C GLN A 72 -0.96 -13.63 3.34
N ARG A 73 0.21 -14.28 3.26
CA ARG A 73 1.28 -13.85 2.34
C ARG A 73 0.83 -14.02 0.89
N LEU A 74 0.88 -12.93 0.12
CA LEU A 74 0.48 -12.89 -1.30
C LEU A 74 1.67 -12.71 -2.27
N GLY A 75 2.90 -12.67 -1.75
CA GLY A 75 4.07 -12.29 -2.55
C GLY A 75 3.90 -10.87 -3.11
N ASN A 76 4.01 -10.72 -4.42
CA ASN A 76 3.87 -9.42 -5.10
C ASN A 76 2.42 -9.05 -5.44
N ALA A 77 1.44 -9.89 -5.09
CA ALA A 77 0.06 -9.64 -5.48
C ALA A 77 -0.66 -8.72 -4.47
N HIS A 78 -1.36 -7.71 -4.96
CA HIS A 78 -2.15 -6.80 -4.14
C HIS A 78 -3.29 -7.57 -3.44
N PRO A 79 -3.64 -7.29 -2.18
CA PRO A 79 -4.68 -8.05 -1.47
C PRO A 79 -6.07 -7.83 -2.06
N ASN A 80 -6.36 -6.60 -2.49
CA ASN A 80 -7.73 -6.18 -2.81
C ASN A 80 -7.96 -5.90 -4.30
N LEU A 81 -6.95 -6.03 -5.16
CA LEU A 81 -7.03 -5.71 -6.60
C LEU A 81 -6.43 -6.84 -7.43
N VAL A 82 -7.12 -7.27 -8.49
CA VAL A 82 -6.65 -8.31 -9.42
C VAL A 82 -7.01 -7.90 -10.86
N PRO A 83 -6.09 -8.04 -11.85
CA PRO A 83 -4.67 -8.35 -11.67
C PRO A 83 -3.89 -7.12 -11.16
N TYR A 84 -3.20 -7.28 -10.04
CA TYR A 84 -2.21 -6.32 -9.54
C TYR A 84 -1.07 -7.14 -8.94
N GLN A 85 -0.12 -7.55 -9.77
CA GLN A 85 0.98 -8.44 -9.37
C GLN A 85 2.11 -8.45 -10.39
N VAL A 86 3.17 -9.20 -10.07
CA VAL A 86 4.25 -9.52 -11.01
C VAL A 86 3.83 -10.63 -11.96
N PHE A 87 4.09 -10.43 -13.25
CA PHE A 87 3.94 -11.41 -14.33
C PHE A 87 5.29 -11.66 -15.00
N GLN A 88 5.50 -12.91 -15.42
CA GLN A 88 6.69 -13.31 -16.16
C GLN A 88 6.55 -12.97 -17.65
N THR A 89 7.62 -12.47 -18.27
CA THR A 89 7.74 -12.26 -19.72
C THR A 89 8.75 -13.25 -20.31
N SER A 90 8.98 -13.19 -21.63
CA SER A 90 9.99 -14.02 -22.29
C SER A 90 11.42 -13.75 -21.82
N ASP A 91 11.69 -12.55 -21.30
CA ASP A 91 13.03 -12.04 -21.01
C ASP A 91 13.21 -11.57 -19.56
N SER A 92 12.14 -11.33 -18.81
CA SER A 92 12.18 -10.81 -17.45
C SER A 92 10.83 -10.92 -16.75
N PHE A 93 10.53 -9.94 -15.88
CA PHE A 93 9.29 -9.77 -15.16
C PHE A 93 8.78 -8.35 -15.31
N PHE A 94 7.47 -8.17 -15.29
CA PHE A 94 6.84 -6.86 -15.18
C PHE A 94 5.74 -6.86 -14.13
N VAL A 95 5.40 -5.68 -13.62
CA VAL A 95 4.23 -5.50 -12.74
C VAL A 95 3.05 -5.08 -13.61
N LEU A 96 1.97 -5.86 -13.60
CA LEU A 96 0.70 -5.45 -14.18
C LEU A 96 -0.19 -4.92 -13.07
N THR A 97 -0.70 -3.70 -13.23
CA THR A 97 -1.60 -3.05 -12.27
C THR A 97 -2.90 -2.64 -12.95
N VAL A 98 -3.96 -3.41 -12.73
CA VAL A 98 -5.32 -3.10 -13.19
C VAL A 98 -6.15 -2.71 -11.97
N GLY A 99 -6.51 -1.43 -11.92
CA GLY A 99 -7.24 -0.84 -10.79
C GLY A 99 -8.76 -0.80 -10.96
N ASN A 100 -9.29 -1.05 -12.17
CA ASN A 100 -10.73 -1.00 -12.45
C ASN A 100 -11.11 -1.78 -13.71
N GLU A 101 -12.41 -1.92 -13.96
CA GLU A 101 -13.01 -2.67 -15.07
C GLU A 101 -12.67 -2.08 -16.44
N ILE A 102 -12.56 -0.75 -16.56
CA ILE A 102 -12.19 -0.09 -17.81
C ILE A 102 -10.75 -0.46 -18.19
N GLN A 103 -9.83 -0.43 -17.23
CA GLN A 103 -8.45 -0.86 -17.41
C GLN A 103 -8.37 -2.36 -17.70
N PHE A 104 -9.18 -3.18 -17.01
CA PHE A 104 -9.21 -4.63 -17.23
C PHE A 104 -9.62 -4.96 -18.66
N ARG A 105 -10.69 -4.34 -19.17
CA ARG A 105 -11.15 -4.52 -20.55
C ARG A 105 -10.09 -4.14 -21.57
N LYS A 106 -9.52 -2.94 -21.45
CA LYS A 106 -8.46 -2.47 -22.35
C LYS A 106 -7.23 -3.39 -22.34
N PHE A 107 -6.84 -3.89 -21.16
CA PHE A 107 -5.74 -4.84 -21.04
C PHE A 107 -6.09 -6.17 -21.72
N CYS A 108 -7.29 -6.71 -21.50
CA CYS A 108 -7.73 -7.96 -22.11
C CYS A 108 -7.80 -7.86 -23.64
N GLU A 109 -8.28 -6.74 -24.18
CA GLU A 109 -8.24 -6.44 -25.62
C GLU A 109 -6.81 -6.45 -26.15
N PHE A 110 -5.89 -5.74 -25.48
CA PHE A 110 -4.47 -5.72 -25.85
C PHE A 110 -3.80 -7.09 -25.76
N ALA A 111 -4.14 -7.88 -24.72
CA ALA A 111 -3.57 -9.20 -24.47
C ALA A 111 -4.18 -10.31 -25.33
N GLY A 112 -5.13 -9.99 -26.23
CA GLY A 112 -5.78 -10.96 -27.11
C GLY A 112 -6.78 -11.88 -26.40
N ALA A 113 -7.33 -11.46 -25.27
CA ALA A 113 -8.34 -12.19 -24.49
C ALA A 113 -9.61 -11.34 -24.21
N PRO A 114 -10.23 -10.74 -25.25
CA PRO A 114 -11.35 -9.80 -25.10
C PRO A 114 -12.62 -10.40 -24.47
N GLU A 115 -12.71 -11.71 -24.35
CA GLU A 115 -13.81 -12.44 -23.71
C GLU A 115 -13.75 -12.41 -22.18
N LEU A 116 -12.57 -12.25 -21.57
CA LEU A 116 -12.42 -12.30 -20.12
C LEU A 116 -13.25 -11.25 -19.35
N PRO A 117 -13.37 -9.98 -19.80
CA PRO A 117 -14.23 -8.99 -19.15
C PRO A 117 -15.72 -9.36 -19.15
N GLU A 118 -16.17 -10.24 -20.05
CA GLU A 118 -17.55 -10.72 -20.12
C GLU A 118 -17.77 -12.00 -19.29
N ASP A 119 -16.71 -12.71 -18.94
CA ASP A 119 -16.78 -13.87 -18.06
C ASP A 119 -17.27 -13.45 -16.66
N PRO A 120 -18.35 -14.05 -16.13
CA PRO A 120 -18.84 -13.77 -14.78
C PRO A 120 -17.78 -13.91 -13.67
N ARG A 121 -16.73 -14.71 -13.90
CA ARG A 121 -15.61 -14.88 -12.97
C ARG A 121 -14.68 -13.67 -12.89
N PHE A 122 -14.66 -12.82 -13.92
CA PHE A 122 -13.70 -11.71 -14.03
C PHE A 122 -14.33 -10.34 -14.28
N LYS A 123 -15.67 -10.30 -14.39
CA LYS A 123 -16.45 -9.09 -14.71
C LYS A 123 -16.18 -7.92 -13.76
N THR A 124 -16.14 -8.16 -12.45
CA THR A 124 -15.81 -7.12 -11.46
C THR A 124 -14.49 -7.44 -10.75
N ASN A 125 -13.86 -6.43 -10.15
CA ASN A 125 -12.68 -6.65 -9.32
C ASN A 125 -12.93 -7.67 -8.20
N THR A 126 -14.11 -7.62 -7.56
CA THR A 126 -14.49 -8.59 -6.53
C THR A 126 -14.49 -10.02 -7.07
N ASP A 127 -15.02 -10.21 -8.28
CA ASP A 127 -15.02 -11.53 -8.93
C ASP A 127 -13.59 -11.97 -9.26
N ARG A 128 -12.75 -11.06 -9.78
CA ARG A 128 -11.32 -11.33 -10.05
C ARG A 128 -10.54 -11.68 -8.78
N VAL A 129 -10.84 -11.03 -7.65
CA VAL A 129 -10.21 -11.35 -6.36
C VAL A 129 -10.60 -12.76 -5.90
N LYS A 130 -11.88 -13.14 -6.03
CA LYS A 130 -12.36 -14.50 -5.70
C LYS A 130 -11.73 -15.57 -6.60
N ASN A 131 -11.55 -15.25 -7.88
CA ASN A 131 -11.03 -16.16 -8.90
C ASN A 131 -9.53 -16.00 -9.17
N ARG A 132 -8.75 -15.38 -8.27
CA ARG A 132 -7.32 -15.05 -8.46
C ARG A 132 -6.44 -16.20 -8.98
N LYS A 133 -6.77 -17.45 -8.63
CA LYS A 133 -5.96 -18.64 -8.95
C LYS A 133 -6.38 -19.35 -10.25
N ILE A 134 -7.47 -18.90 -10.88
CA ILE A 134 -8.04 -19.45 -12.11
C ILE A 134 -7.54 -18.60 -13.27
#